data_AF-A0A3D4BSH8-F1
#
_entry.id   AF-A0A3D4BSH8-F1
#
_cell.length_a   1.000
_cell.length_b   1.000
_cell.length_c   1.000
_cell.angle_alpha   90.00
_cell.angle_beta   90.00
_cell.angle_gamma   90.00
#
_symmetry.space_group_name_H-M   'P 1'
#
loop_
_entity.id
_entity.type
_entity.pdbx_description
1 polymer ?
#
loop_
_entity_poly.entity_id
_entity_poly.type
_entity_poly.pdbx_seq_one_letter_code
_entity_poly.pdbx_strand_id
1 'polypeptide(L)' 'PRPEFEPDSQLSQREQEVLHLICQQYTAREIGEKLFISQSTVEGHKNNLLLKTGMKNTAGLVLYAVKNNLINPEELPLL' A
#
# COMPACT_ATOMS: atom_id res chain seq x y z
N PRO A 1 8.24 -9.08 15.55
CA PRO A 1 9.51 -8.87 14.81
C PRO A 1 9.55 -7.46 14.21
N ARG A 2 10.59 -6.68 14.54
CA ARG A 2 10.84 -5.36 13.93
C ARG A 2 11.53 -5.62 12.59
N PRO A 3 11.00 -5.17 11.44
CA PRO A 3 11.65 -5.46 10.16
C PRO A 3 13.00 -4.74 10.12
N GLU A 4 14.05 -5.50 9.80
CA GLU A 4 15.37 -4.98 9.47
C GLU A 4 15.26 -4.04 8.26
N PHE A 5 15.95 -2.90 8.33
CA PHE A 5 16.05 -1.96 7.22
C PHE A 5 16.97 -2.57 6.15
N GLU A 6 16.43 -3.51 5.39
CA GLU A 6 17.02 -3.91 4.11
C GLU A 6 16.74 -2.76 3.13
N PRO A 7 17.75 -2.14 2.50
CA PRO A 7 17.57 -1.17 1.42
C PRO A 7 17.17 -1.88 0.13
N ASP A 8 16.31 -2.87 0.24
CA ASP A 8 15.70 -3.51 -0.90
C ASP A 8 14.57 -2.58 -1.37
N SER A 9 14.77 -2.02 -2.55
CA SER A 9 13.80 -1.12 -3.22
C SER A 9 12.41 -1.76 -3.42
N GLN A 10 12.28 -3.06 -3.12
CA GLN A 10 11.06 -3.82 -3.23
C GLN A 10 10.09 -3.56 -2.06
N LEU A 11 8.81 -3.53 -2.41
CA LEU A 11 7.74 -3.48 -1.44
C LEU A 11 7.64 -4.82 -0.72
N SER A 12 7.59 -4.80 0.61
CA SER A 12 7.33 -5.99 1.40
C SER A 12 5.92 -6.53 1.11
N GLN A 13 5.69 -7.81 1.39
CA GLN A 13 4.38 -8.44 1.20
C GLN A 13 3.25 -7.65 1.88
N ARG A 14 3.46 -7.16 3.10
CA ARG A 14 2.47 -6.37 3.83
C ARG A 14 2.23 -5.00 3.22
N GLU A 15 3.27 -4.37 2.68
CA GLU A 15 3.13 -3.11 1.92
C GLU A 15 2.36 -3.34 0.62
N GLN A 16 2.56 -4.47 -0.08
CA GLN A 16 1.80 -4.82 -1.27
C GLN A 16 0.32 -5.06 -0.96
N GLU A 17 0.00 -5.77 0.12
CA GLU A 17 -1.38 -5.98 0.55
C GLU A 17 -2.08 -4.67 0.93
N VAL A 18 -1.39 -3.78 1.65
CA VAL A 18 -1.90 -2.44 1.97
C VAL A 18 -2.10 -1.61 0.70
N LEU A 19 -1.15 -1.64 -0.25
CA LEU A 19 -1.25 -0.95 -1.53
C LEU A 19 -2.46 -1.45 -2.34
N HIS A 20 -2.68 -2.76 -2.38
CA HIS A 20 -3.83 -3.36 -3.05
C HIS A 20 -5.14 -2.87 -2.44
N LEU A 21 -5.29 -2.89 -1.12
CA LEU A 21 -6.51 -2.43 -0.47
C LEU A 21 -6.73 -0.91 -0.58
N ILE A 22 -5.65 -0.13 -0.63
CA ILE A 22 -5.71 1.31 -0.96
C ILE A 22 -6.34 1.51 -2.35
N CYS A 23 -5.92 0.70 -3.33
CA CYS A 23 -6.44 0.78 -4.70
C CYS A 23 -7.89 0.31 -4.81
N GLN A 24 -8.32 -0.58 -3.91
CA GLN A 24 -9.71 -0.95 -3.70
C GLN A 24 -10.52 0.10 -2.91
N GLN A 25 -9.95 1.28 -2.66
CA GLN A 25 -10.59 2.42 -1.98
C GLN A 25 -10.94 2.19 -0.50
N TYR A 26 -10.31 1.23 0.17
CA TYR A 26 -10.49 1.05 1.60
C TYR A 26 -9.77 2.14 2.40
N THR A 27 -10.41 2.60 3.46
CA THR A 27 -9.83 3.49 4.46
C THR A 27 -8.79 2.75 5.32
N ALA A 28 -7.87 3.48 5.96
CA ALA A 28 -6.86 2.85 6.84
C ALA A 28 -7.47 2.00 7.97
N ARG A 29 -8.67 2.39 8.44
CA ARG A 29 -9.43 1.61 9.42
C ARG A 29 -9.91 0.28 8.83
N GLU A 30 -10.60 0.30 7.69
CA GLU A 30 -11.12 -0.91 7.03
C GLU A 30 -9.98 -1.86 6.62
N ILE A 31 -8.84 -1.30 6.18
CA ILE A 31 -7.64 -2.09 5.90
C ILE A 31 -7.14 -2.78 7.18
N GLY A 32 -7.11 -2.07 8.32
CA GLY A 32 -6.70 -2.65 9.59
C GLY A 32 -7.60 -3.80 10.03
N GLU A 33 -8.91 -3.63 9.86
CA GLU A 33 -9.92 -4.66 10.13
C GLU A 33 -9.70 -5.90 9.23
N LYS A 34 -9.47 -5.72 7.92
CA LYS A 34 -9.22 -6.83 6.98
C LYS A 34 -7.90 -7.56 7.21
N LEU A 35 -6.87 -6.84 7.60
CA LEU A 35 -5.52 -7.37 7.77
C LEU A 35 -5.20 -7.79 9.22
N PHE A 36 -6.17 -7.66 10.13
CA PHE A 36 -6.04 -7.95 11.56
C PHE A 36 -4.89 -7.18 12.24
N ILE A 37 -4.76 -5.88 11.93
CA ILE A 37 -3.78 -4.95 12.50
C ILE A 37 -4.42 -3.61 12.86
N SER A 38 -3.75 -2.77 13.65
CA SER A 38 -4.29 -1.45 14.00
C SER A 38 -4.25 -0.50 12.81
N GLN A 39 -5.13 0.50 12.81
CA GLN A 39 -5.09 1.62 11.86
C GLN A 39 -3.71 2.29 11.84
N SER A 40 -3.08 2.48 13.00
CA SER A 40 -1.75 3.07 13.09
C SER A 40 -0.66 2.23 12.42
N THR A 41 -0.77 0.90 12.46
CA THR A 41 0.14 0.01 11.72
C THR A 41 -0.07 0.16 10.21
N VAL A 42 -1.33 0.26 9.74
CA VAL A 42 -1.63 0.53 8.33
C VAL A 42 -1.04 1.87 7.88
N GLU A 43 -1.18 2.92 8.69
CA GLU A 43 -0.57 4.23 8.39
C GLU A 43 0.96 4.14 8.32
N GLY A 44 1.59 3.33 9.17
CA GLY A 44 3.01 3.00 9.08
C GLY A 44 3.39 2.38 7.73
N HIS A 45 2.65 1.35 7.28
CA HIS A 45 2.86 0.75 5.96
C HIS A 45 2.63 1.76 4.82
N LYS A 46 1.60 2.61 4.92
CA LYS A 46 1.34 3.67 3.93
C LYS A 46 2.49 4.67 3.86
N ASN A 47 3.07 5.05 4.99
CA ASN A 47 4.22 5.95 5.03
C ASN A 47 5.45 5.31 4.38
N ASN A 48 5.71 4.03 4.66
CA ASN A 48 6.80 3.30 4.01
C ASN A 48 6.57 3.16 2.50
N LEU A 49 5.34 2.90 2.06
CA LEU A 49 4.97 2.90 0.64
C LEU A 49 5.33 4.24 -0.01
N LEU A 50 4.94 5.38 0.59
CA LEU A 50 5.27 6.71 0.06
C LEU A 50 6.79 6.92 -0.04
N LEU A 51 7.53 6.51 0.99
CA LEU A 51 9.00 6.62 1.02
C LEU A 51 9.67 5.75 -0.05
N LYS A 52 9.30 4.46 -0.15
CA LYS A 52 9.90 3.50 -1.09
C LYS A 52 9.55 3.80 -2.54
N THR A 53 8.35 4.32 -2.80
CA THR A 53 7.87 4.63 -4.16
C THR A 53 8.18 6.06 -4.61
N GLY A 54 8.60 6.93 -3.68
CA GLY A 54 8.79 8.36 -3.92
C GLY A 54 7.49 9.13 -4.17
N MET A 55 6.32 8.53 -3.90
CA MET A 55 5.03 9.15 -4.10
C MET A 55 4.69 10.12 -2.96
N LYS A 56 3.93 11.17 -3.27
CA LYS A 56 3.59 12.22 -2.29
C LYS A 56 2.28 11.98 -1.55
N ASN A 57 1.39 11.15 -2.09
CA ASN A 57 0.08 10.90 -1.53
C ASN A 57 -0.52 9.57 -2.05
N THR A 58 -1.70 9.22 -1.53
CA THR A 58 -2.43 8.01 -1.89
C THR A 58 -2.75 7.93 -3.39
N ALA A 59 -3.14 9.02 -4.04
CA ALA A 59 -3.40 9.02 -5.48
C ALA A 59 -2.13 8.67 -6.29
N GLY A 60 -0.97 9.16 -5.85
CA GLY A 60 0.33 8.77 -6.39
C GLY A 60 0.62 7.27 -6.21
N LEU A 61 0.27 6.69 -5.06
CA LEU A 61 0.41 5.24 -4.83
C LEU A 61 -0.46 4.41 -5.78
N VAL A 62 -1.70 4.83 -6.03
CA VAL A 62 -2.60 4.15 -6.99
C VAL A 62 -2.00 4.21 -8.40
N LEU A 63 -1.55 5.40 -8.84
CA LEU A 63 -0.91 5.56 -10.15
C LEU A 63 0.37 4.72 -10.26
N TYR A 64 1.17 4.67 -9.19
CA TYR A 64 2.36 3.85 -9.12
C TYR A 64 2.03 2.36 -9.29
N ALA A 65 1.01 1.86 -8.58
CA ALA A 65 0.60 0.46 -8.65
C ALA A 65 0.19 0.05 -10.07
N VAL A 66 -0.61 0.88 -10.74
CA VAL A 66 -1.03 0.66 -12.14
C VAL A 66 0.17 0.71 -13.09
N LYS A 67 1.02 1.74 -13.01
CA LYS A 67 2.16 1.90 -13.92
C LYS A 67 3.20 0.78 -13.83
N ASN A 68 3.32 0.16 -12.66
CA ASN A 68 4.28 -0.92 -12.41
C ASN A 68 3.63 -2.32 -12.51
N ASN A 69 2.41 -2.43 -13.03
CA ASN A 69 1.67 -3.69 -13.16
C ASN A 69 1.53 -4.47 -11.82
N LEU A 70 1.48 -3.75 -10.69
CA LEU A 70 1.24 -4.36 -9.38
C LEU A 70 -0.25 -4.66 -9.16
N ILE A 71 -1.12 -4.00 -9.93
CA ILE A 71 -2.58 -4.16 -9.91
C ILE A 71 -3.07 -4.06 -11.35
N ASN A 72 -3.99 -4.94 -11.73
CA ASN A 72 -4.70 -4.83 -13.00
C ASN A 72 -5.73 -3.69 -12.91
N PRO A 73 -5.74 -2.72 -13.83
CA PRO A 73 -6.75 -1.66 -13.86
C PRO A 73 -8.19 -2.15 -13.82
N GLU A 74 -8.49 -3.33 -14.38
CA GLU A 74 -9.83 -3.95 -14.35
C GLU A 74 -10.28 -4.37 -12.94
N GLU A 75 -9.36 -4.44 -11.98
CA GLU A 75 -9.68 -4.71 -10.56
C GLU A 75 -10.04 -3.43 -9.80
N LEU A 76 -9.85 -2.24 -10.37
CA LEU A 76 -10.14 -0.97 -9.69
C LEU A 76 -11.64 -0.68 -9.74
N PRO A 77 -12.32 -0.37 -8.61
CA PRO A 77 -13.78 -0.22 -8.58
C PRO A 77 -14.37 0.96 -9.39
N LEU A 78 -13.52 1.77 -10.03
CA LEU A 78 -13.88 2.98 -10.78
C LEU A 78 -13.44 2.93 -12.26
N LEU A 79 -12.84 1.83 -12.70
CA LEU A 79 -12.44 1.57 -14.09
C LEU A 79 -13.14 0.32 -14.61
#